data_AF-A0A3B0MC76-F1
#
_entry.id   AF-A0A3B0MC76-F1
#
_cell.length_a   1.000
_cell.length_b   1.000
_cell.length_c   1.000
_cell.angle_alpha   90.00
_cell.angle_beta   90.00
_cell.angle_gamma   90.00
#
_symmetry.space_group_name_H-M   'P 1'
#
loop_
_entity.id
_entity.type
_entity.pdbx_description
1 polymer ?
#
loop_
_entity_poly.entity_id
_entity_poly.type
_entity_poly.pdbx_seq_one_letter_code
_entity_poly.pdbx_strand_id
1 'polypeptide(L)'
;MIGLINEIKKLHDSHLESSEKNNENFIAKLQILKIKFGMVAIKYADTDWENFGLSEEIFKNNHPFLNSHLCRLLLDEQQRQNITDNDINQVWYCCLYNFAYELAHNKIAPPADKYHTKYYSIVDKLKAENLPKDKIFAIANARSALILCRDSFVTESPKDNALFIALKEVNKFYYNYLNINENTNIEQLELECEVLMKEKSLYIAESIKQELQEFRNN
;
A
#
# COMPACT_ATOMS: atom_id res chain seq x y z
N MET A 1 -1.17 10.11 17.96
CA MET A 1 -1.71 8.83 17.46
C MET A 1 -2.54 8.10 18.52
N ILE A 2 -1.98 7.85 19.71
CA ILE A 2 -2.65 7.15 20.84
C ILE A 2 -4.02 7.74 21.22
N GLY A 3 -4.19 9.07 21.13
CA GLY A 3 -5.47 9.74 21.45
C GLY A 3 -6.65 9.32 20.57
N LEU A 4 -6.48 9.26 19.24
CA LEU A 4 -7.54 8.90 18.30
C LEU A 4 -7.88 7.40 18.37
N ILE A 5 -6.87 6.53 18.57
CA ILE A 5 -7.08 5.08 18.75
C ILE A 5 -7.96 4.84 19.99
N ASN A 6 -7.65 5.52 21.09
CA ASN A 6 -8.43 5.42 22.32
C ASN A 6 -9.85 5.99 22.14
N GLU A 7 -10.02 6.99 21.27
CA GLU A 7 -11.33 7.57 20.96
C GLU A 7 -12.19 6.62 20.12
N ILE A 8 -11.62 5.97 19.10
CA ILE A 8 -12.28 4.92 18.31
C ILE A 8 -12.68 3.75 19.21
N LYS A 9 -11.76 3.29 20.07
CA LYS A 9 -11.97 2.14 20.96
C LYS A 9 -13.06 2.42 22.00
N LYS A 10 -13.01 3.59 22.64
CA LYS A 10 -14.07 4.05 23.55
C LYS A 10 -15.41 4.15 22.85
N LEU A 11 -15.47 4.67 21.63
CA LEU A 11 -16.73 4.78 20.89
C LEU A 11 -17.30 3.39 20.58
N HIS A 12 -16.45 2.44 20.17
CA HIS A 12 -16.83 1.05 19.90
C HIS A 12 -17.36 0.35 21.17
N ASP A 13 -16.65 0.48 22.30
CA ASP A 13 -17.06 -0.14 23.56
C ASP A 13 -18.39 0.46 24.05
N SER A 14 -18.56 1.78 23.91
CA SER A 14 -19.81 2.48 24.26
C SER A 14 -21.01 2.04 23.42
N HIS A 15 -20.78 1.58 22.19
CA HIS A 15 -21.84 1.08 21.30
C HIS A 15 -22.27 -0.34 21.64
N LEU A 16 -21.32 -1.22 21.97
CA LEU A 16 -21.60 -2.58 22.44
C LEU A 16 -22.46 -2.58 23.72
N GLU A 17 -22.33 -1.54 24.54
CA GLU A 17 -23.11 -1.36 25.76
C GLU A 17 -24.51 -0.74 25.55
N SER A 18 -24.80 -0.16 24.37
CA SER A 18 -26.05 0.58 24.13
C SER A 18 -27.04 -0.20 23.25
N SER A 19 -28.23 -0.52 23.79
CA SER A 19 -29.30 -1.19 23.03
C SER A 19 -29.99 -0.22 22.05
N GLU A 20 -29.75 -0.44 20.76
CA GLU A 20 -30.68 -0.27 19.61
C GLU A 20 -31.14 1.12 19.13
N LYS A 21 -30.72 2.27 19.67
CA LYS A 21 -31.17 3.58 19.10
C LYS A 21 -30.09 4.58 18.64
N ASN A 22 -28.82 4.30 18.88
CA ASN A 22 -27.71 5.19 18.50
C ASN A 22 -26.96 4.78 17.22
N ASN A 23 -27.49 3.83 16.46
CA ASN A 23 -26.70 3.12 15.46
C ASN A 23 -26.19 4.04 14.32
N GLU A 24 -27.04 4.91 13.77
CA GLU A 24 -26.63 5.82 12.67
C GLU A 24 -25.60 6.86 13.11
N ASN A 25 -25.85 7.56 14.22
CA ASN A 25 -24.94 8.58 14.73
C ASN A 25 -23.60 7.97 15.24
N PHE A 26 -23.66 6.74 15.74
CA PHE A 26 -22.48 5.95 16.07
C PHE A 26 -21.67 5.59 14.82
N ILE A 27 -22.32 5.01 13.81
CA ILE A 27 -21.69 4.63 12.54
C ILE A 27 -21.02 5.86 11.91
N ALA A 28 -21.71 7.00 11.86
CA ALA A 28 -21.19 8.24 11.31
C ALA A 28 -19.96 8.77 12.07
N LYS A 29 -20.01 8.80 13.41
CA LYS A 29 -18.86 9.21 14.22
C LYS A 29 -17.69 8.26 14.08
N LEU A 30 -17.95 6.95 14.02
CA LEU A 30 -16.94 5.94 13.80
C LEU A 30 -16.30 6.08 12.41
N GLN A 31 -17.08 6.33 11.37
CA GLN A 31 -16.59 6.59 10.01
C GLN A 31 -15.71 7.83 9.95
N ILE A 32 -16.15 8.96 10.50
CA ILE A 32 -15.37 10.20 10.55
C ILE A 32 -14.07 10.00 11.32
N LEU A 33 -14.11 9.28 12.44
CA LEU A 33 -12.91 8.96 13.22
C LEU A 33 -11.98 8.02 12.46
N LYS A 34 -12.49 7.01 11.74
CA LYS A 34 -11.69 6.12 10.88
C LYS A 34 -11.03 6.87 9.73
N ILE A 35 -11.75 7.79 9.06
CA ILE A 35 -11.19 8.65 8.01
C ILE A 35 -10.09 9.54 8.60
N LYS A 36 -10.37 10.25 9.70
CA LYS A 36 -9.38 11.09 10.39
C LYS A 36 -8.17 10.27 10.85
N PHE A 37 -8.40 9.05 11.33
CA PHE A 37 -7.34 8.16 11.77
C PHE A 37 -6.48 7.69 10.60
N GLY A 38 -7.09 7.30 9.48
CA GLY A 38 -6.38 7.01 8.24
C GLY A 38 -5.51 8.19 7.81
N MET A 39 -6.06 9.40 7.78
CA MET A 39 -5.30 10.63 7.46
C MET A 39 -4.16 10.92 8.44
N VAL A 40 -4.34 10.63 9.73
CA VAL A 40 -3.32 10.84 10.77
C VAL A 40 -2.22 9.77 10.69
N ALA A 41 -2.56 8.50 10.55
CA ALA A 41 -1.60 7.41 10.39
C ALA A 41 -0.71 7.64 9.14
N ILE A 42 -1.31 8.11 8.06
CA ILE A 42 -0.62 8.56 6.84
C ILE A 42 0.37 9.70 7.11
N LYS A 43 -0.03 10.72 7.89
CA LYS A 43 0.85 11.84 8.25
C LYS A 43 2.06 11.41 9.09
N TYR A 44 1.94 10.31 9.82
CA TYR A 44 2.95 9.84 10.77
C TYR A 44 3.64 8.53 10.35
N ALA A 45 3.45 8.07 9.11
CA ALA A 45 4.06 6.87 8.53
C ALA A 45 3.90 5.60 9.39
N ASP A 46 2.76 5.46 10.08
CA ASP A 46 2.43 4.22 10.77
C ASP A 46 2.06 3.18 9.70
N THR A 47 2.90 2.19 9.43
CA THR A 47 2.92 1.40 8.18
C THR A 47 2.64 -0.08 8.37
N ASP A 48 2.23 -0.49 9.57
CA ASP A 48 1.82 -1.86 9.80
C ASP A 48 0.53 -2.16 9.01
N TRP A 49 0.53 -3.26 8.25
CA TRP A 49 -0.65 -3.71 7.50
C TRP A 49 -1.89 -3.79 8.38
N GLU A 50 -1.73 -4.13 9.66
CA GLU A 50 -2.84 -4.28 10.59
C GLU A 50 -3.23 -2.99 11.31
N ASN A 51 -2.33 -2.00 11.44
CA ASN A 51 -2.61 -0.76 12.17
C ASN A 51 -3.68 0.10 11.50
N PHE A 52 -3.92 -0.11 10.21
CA PHE A 52 -4.91 0.67 9.48
C PHE A 52 -6.33 0.12 9.54
N GLY A 53 -6.54 -1.18 9.79
CA GLY A 53 -7.84 -1.82 9.52
C GLY A 53 -8.39 -1.60 8.08
N LEU A 54 -7.59 -0.98 7.20
CA LEU A 54 -7.89 -0.51 5.84
C LEU A 54 -6.91 -1.10 4.81
N SER A 55 -5.93 -1.90 5.21
CA SER A 55 -4.88 -2.38 4.29
C SER A 55 -5.43 -3.33 3.23
N GLU A 56 -6.39 -4.19 3.58
CA GLU A 56 -7.12 -5.03 2.63
C GLU A 56 -7.99 -4.20 1.67
N GLU A 57 -8.52 -3.07 2.15
CA GLU A 57 -9.49 -2.22 1.45
C GLU A 57 -8.78 -1.21 0.53
N ILE A 58 -7.69 -0.60 0.96
CA ILE A 58 -6.82 0.24 0.13
C ILE A 58 -6.22 -0.62 -1.00
N PHE A 59 -5.86 -1.87 -0.71
CA PHE A 59 -5.18 -2.72 -1.69
C PHE A 59 -6.11 -3.40 -2.69
N LYS A 60 -7.34 -3.78 -2.32
CA LYS A 60 -8.30 -4.33 -3.30
C LYS A 60 -8.70 -3.31 -4.39
N ASN A 61 -8.23 -2.06 -4.31
CA ASN A 61 -8.74 -0.92 -5.09
C ASN A 61 -10.25 -0.85 -4.88
N ASN A 62 -10.64 -0.83 -3.61
CA ASN A 62 -11.92 -1.33 -3.15
C ASN A 62 -13.01 -0.29 -3.38
N HIS A 63 -13.32 -0.06 -4.66
CA HIS A 63 -14.53 0.62 -5.10
C HIS A 63 -15.77 0.11 -4.32
N PRO A 64 -15.89 -1.19 -3.98
CA PRO A 64 -16.93 -1.68 -3.07
C PRO A 64 -16.86 -1.13 -1.64
N PHE A 65 -15.68 -1.02 -1.01
CA PHE A 65 -15.53 -0.40 0.32
C PHE A 65 -15.71 1.11 0.29
N LEU A 66 -15.11 1.80 -0.69
CA LEU A 66 -15.31 3.21 -0.97
C LEU A 66 -16.80 3.53 -1.20
N ASN A 67 -17.55 2.59 -1.78
CA ASN A 67 -18.99 2.69 -1.97
C ASN A 67 -19.81 2.04 -0.85
N SER A 68 -19.17 1.46 0.16
CA SER A 68 -19.86 0.81 1.27
C SER A 68 -20.28 1.83 2.32
N HIS A 69 -21.30 1.46 3.09
CA HIS A 69 -21.73 2.15 4.30
C HIS A 69 -20.68 2.10 5.44
N LEU A 70 -19.48 1.58 5.19
CA LEU A 70 -18.36 1.63 6.14
C LEU A 70 -17.40 2.79 5.84
N CYS A 71 -17.45 3.35 4.63
CA CYS A 71 -16.58 4.44 4.17
C CYS A 71 -17.38 5.70 3.77
N ARG A 72 -18.53 5.54 3.08
CA ARG A 72 -19.40 6.65 2.71
C ARG A 72 -20.29 7.07 3.88
N LEU A 73 -20.26 8.37 4.16
CA LEU A 73 -21.27 9.06 4.95
C LEU A 73 -22.65 8.91 4.29
N LEU A 74 -23.71 8.93 5.10
CA LEU A 74 -25.08 8.99 4.57
C LEU A 74 -25.28 10.29 3.78
N LEU A 75 -26.20 10.29 2.81
CA LEU A 75 -26.39 11.42 1.89
C LEU A 75 -26.72 12.73 2.62
N ASP A 76 -27.54 12.67 3.66
CA ASP A 76 -27.92 13.79 4.50
C ASP A 76 -26.74 14.31 5.35
N GLU A 77 -25.79 13.45 5.69
CA GLU A 77 -24.57 13.81 6.42
C GLU A 77 -23.53 14.48 5.53
N GLN A 78 -23.40 13.99 4.28
CA GLN A 78 -22.59 14.65 3.25
C GLN A 78 -23.10 16.06 3.00
N GLN A 79 -24.41 16.22 2.85
CA GLN A 79 -25.07 17.52 2.68
C GLN A 79 -24.88 18.43 3.90
N ARG A 80 -25.06 17.92 5.12
CA ARG A 80 -24.85 18.71 6.36
C ARG A 80 -23.41 19.19 6.53
N GLN A 81 -22.43 18.41 6.07
CA GLN A 81 -21.01 18.70 6.23
C GLN A 81 -20.37 19.34 4.99
N ASN A 82 -21.14 19.57 3.91
CA ASN A 82 -20.64 20.04 2.62
C ASN A 82 -19.48 19.18 2.06
N ILE A 83 -19.50 17.86 2.30
CA ILE A 83 -18.51 16.93 1.78
C ILE A 83 -19.02 16.38 0.45
N THR A 84 -18.21 16.47 -0.60
CA THR A 84 -18.55 15.97 -1.93
C THR A 84 -17.92 14.60 -2.19
N ASP A 85 -18.47 13.86 -3.16
CA ASP A 85 -17.83 12.64 -3.67
C ASP A 85 -16.40 12.90 -4.18
N ASN A 86 -16.13 14.11 -4.69
CA ASN A 86 -14.80 14.49 -5.14
C ASN A 86 -13.80 14.59 -3.96
N ASP A 87 -14.22 15.11 -2.81
CA ASP A 87 -13.38 15.19 -1.62
C ASP A 87 -13.02 13.79 -1.10
N ILE A 88 -14.03 12.91 -1.04
CA ILE A 88 -13.85 11.50 -0.63
C ILE A 88 -12.86 10.80 -1.56
N ASN A 89 -13.05 10.97 -2.87
CA ASN A 89 -12.17 10.40 -3.88
C ASN A 89 -10.74 10.94 -3.78
N GLN A 90 -10.55 12.25 -3.58
CA GLN A 90 -9.22 12.83 -3.42
C GLN A 90 -8.48 12.24 -2.20
N VAL A 91 -9.15 12.15 -1.06
CA VAL A 91 -8.58 11.53 0.15
C VAL A 91 -8.19 10.08 -0.14
N TRP A 92 -9.05 9.33 -0.81
CA TRP A 92 -8.79 7.94 -1.19
C TRP A 92 -7.54 7.78 -2.07
N TYR A 93 -7.41 8.61 -3.12
CA TYR A 93 -6.26 8.55 -4.01
C TYR A 93 -4.96 8.95 -3.31
N CYS A 94 -5.01 9.92 -2.39
CA CYS A 94 -3.87 10.23 -1.53
C CYS A 94 -3.47 9.03 -0.66
N CYS A 95 -4.43 8.26 -0.11
CA CYS A 95 -4.13 7.04 0.64
C CYS A 95 -3.42 6.00 -0.21
N LEU A 96 -3.91 5.75 -1.43
CA LEU A 96 -3.29 4.82 -2.38
C LEU A 96 -1.84 5.21 -2.71
N TYR A 97 -1.61 6.49 -2.99
CA TYR A 97 -0.28 7.01 -3.32
C TYR A 97 0.70 6.87 -2.15
N ASN A 98 0.28 7.25 -0.94
CA ASN A 98 1.13 7.16 0.24
C ASN A 98 1.42 5.71 0.61
N PHE A 99 0.44 4.80 0.47
CA PHE A 99 0.70 3.39 0.73
C PHE A 99 1.65 2.78 -0.31
N ALA A 100 1.55 3.19 -1.58
CA ALA A 100 2.52 2.81 -2.59
C ALA A 100 3.93 3.30 -2.26
N TYR A 101 4.06 4.54 -1.78
CA TYR A 101 5.34 5.09 -1.32
C TYR A 101 5.95 4.22 -0.23
N GLU A 102 5.17 3.90 0.79
CA GLU A 102 5.63 3.09 1.93
C GLU A 102 6.08 1.69 1.50
N LEU A 103 5.30 1.01 0.67
CA LEU A 103 5.68 -0.29 0.10
C LEU A 103 6.95 -0.25 -0.75
N ALA A 104 7.25 0.89 -1.36
CA ALA A 104 8.41 1.08 -2.24
C ALA A 104 9.70 1.38 -1.45
N HIS A 105 9.59 2.15 -0.38
CA HIS A 105 10.75 2.69 0.33
C HIS A 105 11.10 1.93 1.61
N ASN A 106 10.15 1.20 2.20
CA ASN A 106 10.34 0.54 3.49
C ASN A 106 10.29 -0.99 3.39
N LYS A 107 10.97 -1.64 4.34
CA LYS A 107 10.87 -3.08 4.54
C LYS A 107 9.55 -3.41 5.23
N ILE A 108 8.50 -3.59 4.43
CA ILE A 108 7.17 -3.93 4.94
C ILE A 108 6.97 -5.46 4.87
N ALA A 109 6.49 -6.05 5.97
CA ALA A 109 6.08 -7.45 6.03
C ALA A 109 4.97 -7.74 5.01
N PRO A 110 4.65 -9.00 4.63
CA PRO A 110 3.45 -9.29 3.86
C PRO A 110 2.17 -9.09 4.69
N PRO A 111 0.99 -8.91 4.07
CA PRO A 111 -0.28 -8.91 4.78
C PRO A 111 -0.50 -10.22 5.52
N ALA A 112 -0.98 -10.17 6.77
CA ALA A 112 -1.27 -11.37 7.57
C ALA A 112 -2.42 -12.21 6.99
N ASP A 113 -3.42 -11.56 6.41
CA ASP A 113 -4.51 -12.23 5.73
C ASP A 113 -4.06 -12.87 4.41
N LYS A 114 -4.00 -14.20 4.39
CA LYS A 114 -3.63 -15.00 3.22
C LYS A 114 -4.71 -15.03 2.14
N TYR A 115 -5.95 -14.61 2.44
CA TYR A 115 -7.02 -14.47 1.44
C TYR A 115 -6.88 -13.19 0.62
N HIS A 116 -5.83 -12.41 0.85
CA HIS A 116 -5.51 -11.24 0.06
C HIS A 116 -5.12 -11.64 -1.39
N THR A 117 -6.12 -11.82 -2.26
CA THR A 117 -5.99 -12.45 -3.58
C THR A 117 -5.01 -11.76 -4.52
N LYS A 118 -5.00 -10.43 -4.61
CA LYS A 118 -4.08 -9.71 -5.51
C LYS A 118 -2.61 -9.87 -5.08
N TYR A 119 -2.27 -9.50 -3.85
CA TYR A 119 -0.91 -9.65 -3.31
C TYR A 119 -0.46 -11.11 -3.33
N TYR A 120 -1.26 -12.03 -2.78
CA TYR A 120 -0.87 -13.44 -2.73
C TYR A 120 -0.85 -14.11 -4.10
N SER A 121 -1.62 -13.65 -5.10
CA SER A 121 -1.45 -14.12 -6.48
C SER A 121 -0.07 -13.76 -7.07
N ILE A 122 0.50 -12.61 -6.68
CA ILE A 122 1.86 -12.22 -7.09
C ILE A 122 2.88 -13.08 -6.35
N VAL A 123 2.70 -13.25 -5.04
CA VAL A 123 3.54 -14.10 -4.19
C VAL A 123 3.56 -15.55 -4.69
N ASP A 124 2.40 -16.12 -5.02
CA ASP A 124 2.28 -17.51 -5.44
C ASP A 124 2.92 -17.75 -6.81
N LYS A 125 2.84 -16.77 -7.73
CA LYS A 125 3.61 -16.81 -8.98
C LYS A 125 5.13 -16.81 -8.73
N LEU A 126 5.60 -15.97 -7.79
CA LEU A 126 7.03 -15.88 -7.46
C LEU A 126 7.54 -17.11 -6.69
N LYS A 127 6.69 -17.80 -5.92
CA LYS A 127 7.05 -19.07 -5.27
C LYS A 127 7.40 -20.15 -6.29
N ALA A 128 6.80 -20.14 -7.49
CA ALA A 128 7.11 -21.09 -8.54
C ALA A 128 8.56 -20.95 -9.05
N GLU A 129 9.20 -19.81 -8.82
CA GLU A 129 10.59 -19.50 -9.20
C GLU A 129 11.62 -19.95 -8.14
N ASN A 130 11.20 -20.67 -7.07
CA ASN A 130 12.06 -21.15 -5.97
C ASN A 130 12.89 -20.06 -5.26
N LEU A 131 12.41 -18.82 -5.24
CA LEU A 131 13.10 -17.70 -4.61
C LEU A 131 13.00 -17.75 -3.06
N PRO A 132 14.01 -17.26 -2.34
CA PRO A 132 13.92 -16.96 -0.91
C PRO A 132 12.74 -16.01 -0.58
N LYS A 133 12.13 -16.20 0.60
CA LYS A 133 10.91 -15.48 1.02
C LYS A 133 11.06 -13.96 1.03
N ASP A 134 12.21 -13.45 1.47
CA ASP A 134 12.48 -12.02 1.53
C ASP A 134 12.50 -11.38 0.14
N LYS A 135 13.08 -12.07 -0.86
CA LYS A 135 13.05 -11.64 -2.26
C LYS A 135 11.63 -11.63 -2.81
N ILE A 136 10.86 -12.70 -2.54
CA ILE A 136 9.46 -12.80 -2.95
C ILE A 136 8.66 -11.60 -2.42
N PHE A 137 8.80 -11.27 -1.13
CA PHE A 137 8.05 -10.18 -0.53
C PHE A 137 8.51 -8.80 -1.02
N ALA A 138 9.81 -8.58 -1.22
CA ALA A 138 10.30 -7.33 -1.81
C ALA A 138 9.74 -7.11 -3.23
N ILE A 139 9.79 -8.13 -4.08
CA ILE A 139 9.25 -8.06 -5.45
C ILE A 139 7.72 -7.89 -5.43
N ALA A 140 7.02 -8.61 -4.54
CA ALA A 140 5.57 -8.49 -4.40
C ALA A 140 5.17 -7.07 -3.94
N ASN A 141 5.86 -6.50 -2.96
CA ASN A 141 5.63 -5.13 -2.49
C ASN A 141 5.83 -4.12 -3.61
N ALA A 142 6.94 -4.21 -4.37
CA ALA A 142 7.21 -3.29 -5.48
C ALA A 142 6.18 -3.37 -6.62
N ARG A 143 5.74 -4.58 -6.99
CA ARG A 143 4.66 -4.78 -7.99
C ARG A 143 3.35 -4.18 -7.52
N SER A 144 3.07 -4.34 -6.24
CA SER A 144 1.86 -3.84 -5.61
C SER A 144 1.86 -2.32 -5.50
N ALA A 145 2.98 -1.74 -5.09
CA ALA A 145 3.20 -0.31 -5.05
C ALA A 145 2.97 0.34 -6.42
N LEU A 146 3.46 -0.26 -7.51
CA LEU A 146 3.21 0.24 -8.86
C LEU A 146 1.72 0.26 -9.22
N ILE A 147 0.97 -0.78 -8.84
CA ILE A 147 -0.47 -0.85 -9.07
C ILE A 147 -1.18 0.25 -8.27
N LEU A 148 -0.89 0.37 -6.98
CA LEU A 148 -1.47 1.37 -6.08
C LEU A 148 -1.16 2.80 -6.53
N CYS A 149 0.10 3.06 -6.88
CA CYS A 149 0.55 4.36 -7.38
C CYS A 149 -0.12 4.69 -8.71
N ARG A 150 -0.32 3.72 -9.61
CA ARG A 150 -1.08 3.98 -10.85
C ARG A 150 -2.54 4.31 -10.54
N ASP A 151 -3.16 3.49 -9.69
CA ASP A 151 -4.58 3.58 -9.37
C ASP A 151 -4.91 4.85 -8.54
N SER A 152 -3.90 5.54 -7.97
CA SER A 152 -4.08 6.87 -7.38
C SER A 152 -4.25 8.00 -8.40
N PHE A 153 -4.07 7.76 -9.69
CA PHE A 153 -4.29 8.76 -10.75
C PHE A 153 -5.49 8.34 -11.63
N VAL A 154 -6.59 9.08 -11.53
CA VAL A 154 -7.89 8.71 -12.15
C VAL A 154 -7.97 9.08 -13.63
N THR A 155 -7.44 10.25 -13.99
CA THR A 155 -7.74 10.90 -15.27
C THR A 155 -6.51 11.15 -16.14
N GLU A 156 -5.32 11.19 -15.55
CA GLU A 156 -4.07 11.44 -16.26
C GLU A 156 -3.05 10.35 -15.96
N SER A 157 -2.32 9.94 -17.00
CA SER A 157 -1.19 9.02 -16.81
C SER A 157 -0.11 9.74 -16.01
N PRO A 158 0.38 9.19 -14.89
CA PRO A 158 1.36 9.85 -14.02
C PRO A 158 2.78 9.80 -14.60
N LYS A 159 2.93 10.09 -15.90
CA LYS A 159 4.18 9.91 -16.65
C LYS A 159 5.35 10.66 -16.05
N ASP A 160 5.09 11.83 -15.47
CA ASP A 160 6.10 12.72 -14.88
C ASP A 160 6.14 12.61 -13.34
N ASN A 161 5.37 11.70 -12.73
CA ASN A 161 5.39 11.52 -11.28
C ASN A 161 6.63 10.71 -10.86
N ALA A 162 7.43 11.27 -9.94
CA ALA A 162 8.69 10.68 -9.50
C ALA A 162 8.55 9.28 -8.90
N LEU A 163 7.54 9.06 -8.04
CA LEU A 163 7.30 7.74 -7.44
C LEU A 163 6.89 6.73 -8.51
N PHE A 164 6.01 7.12 -9.43
CA PHE A 164 5.58 6.25 -10.52
C PHE A 164 6.73 5.84 -11.44
N ILE A 165 7.61 6.78 -11.79
CA ILE A 165 8.83 6.52 -12.57
C ILE A 165 9.74 5.53 -11.83
N ALA A 166 10.05 5.81 -10.56
CA ALA A 166 10.89 4.95 -9.73
C ALA A 166 10.31 3.52 -9.60
N LEU A 167 8.99 3.42 -9.43
CA LEU A 167 8.27 2.14 -9.36
C LEU A 167 8.33 1.36 -10.69
N LYS A 168 8.28 2.03 -11.83
CA LYS A 168 8.48 1.37 -13.12
C LYS A 168 9.90 0.84 -13.26
N GLU A 169 10.89 1.62 -12.86
CA GLU A 169 12.30 1.25 -12.95
C GLU A 169 12.62 0.07 -12.04
N VAL A 170 12.18 0.05 -10.78
CA VAL A 170 12.42 -1.08 -9.87
C VAL A 170 11.70 -2.36 -10.34
N ASN A 171 10.50 -2.24 -10.90
CA ASN A 171 9.81 -3.40 -11.46
C ASN A 171 10.49 -3.93 -12.72
N LYS A 172 11.09 -3.06 -13.54
CA LYS A 172 11.92 -3.46 -14.68
C LYS A 172 13.20 -4.15 -14.21
N PHE A 173 13.86 -3.59 -13.18
CA PHE A 173 15.01 -4.22 -12.54
C PHE A 173 14.68 -5.63 -12.04
N TYR A 174 13.58 -5.80 -11.30
CA TYR A 174 13.15 -7.12 -10.83
C TYR A 174 12.81 -8.06 -11.98
N TYR A 175 12.23 -7.58 -13.07
CA TYR A 175 12.02 -8.40 -14.26
C TYR A 175 13.35 -8.89 -14.83
N ASN A 176 14.35 -8.02 -14.98
CA ASN A 176 15.67 -8.39 -15.48
C ASN A 176 16.38 -9.37 -14.53
N TYR A 177 16.33 -9.11 -13.23
CA TYR A 177 16.88 -9.97 -12.18
C TYR A 177 16.29 -11.39 -12.22
N LEU A 178 14.97 -11.52 -12.40
CA LEU A 178 14.32 -12.83 -12.49
C LEU A 178 14.64 -13.58 -13.80
N ASN A 179 15.18 -12.89 -14.82
CA ASN A 179 15.48 -13.47 -16.13
C ASN A 179 16.99 -13.47 -16.45
N ILE A 180 17.84 -13.44 -15.41
CA ILE A 180 19.29 -13.56 -15.56
C ILE A 180 19.62 -14.84 -16.35
N ASN A 181 20.45 -14.67 -17.36
CA ASN A 181 20.94 -15.72 -18.26
C ASN A 181 22.37 -15.37 -18.72
N GLU A 182 22.98 -16.25 -19.51
CA GLU A 182 24.36 -16.12 -20.02
C GLU A 182 24.68 -14.82 -20.75
N ASN A 183 23.68 -14.14 -21.32
CA ASN A 183 23.85 -12.86 -22.04
C ASN A 183 23.56 -11.63 -21.16
N THR A 184 23.28 -11.83 -19.87
CA THR A 184 22.91 -10.74 -18.97
C THR A 184 24.15 -9.97 -18.53
N ASN A 185 24.12 -8.64 -18.72
CA ASN A 185 25.17 -7.76 -18.20
C ASN A 185 24.96 -7.55 -16.69
N ILE A 186 25.66 -8.35 -15.88
CA ILE A 186 25.58 -8.31 -14.41
C ILE A 186 26.08 -6.98 -13.85
N GLU A 187 27.13 -6.38 -14.41
CA GLU A 187 27.66 -5.09 -13.95
C GLU A 187 26.62 -3.97 -14.11
N GLN A 188 25.91 -3.95 -15.24
CA GLN A 188 24.83 -3.01 -15.48
C GLN A 188 23.66 -3.23 -14.50
N LEU A 189 23.32 -4.49 -14.21
CA LEU A 189 22.23 -4.83 -13.29
C LEU A 189 22.59 -4.47 -11.83
N GLU A 190 23.86 -4.65 -11.44
CA GLU A 190 24.39 -4.21 -10.14
C GLU A 190 24.30 -2.67 -10.03
N LEU A 191 24.75 -1.94 -11.05
CA LEU A 191 24.65 -0.48 -11.09
C LEU A 191 23.20 0.01 -10.99
N GLU A 192 22.27 -0.62 -11.72
CA GLU A 192 20.83 -0.34 -11.62
C GLU A 192 20.32 -0.55 -10.18
N CYS A 193 20.71 -1.66 -9.54
CA CYS A 193 20.37 -1.94 -8.14
C CYS A 193 20.88 -0.83 -7.21
N GLU A 194 22.13 -0.39 -7.39
CA GLU A 194 22.72 0.67 -6.57
C GLU A 194 21.99 2.01 -6.72
N VAL A 195 21.66 2.40 -7.95
CA VAL A 195 20.93 3.65 -8.24
C VAL A 195 19.54 3.60 -7.59
N LEU A 196 18.84 2.48 -7.72
CA LEU A 196 17.51 2.31 -7.13
C LEU A 196 17.55 2.42 -5.60
N MET A 197 18.56 1.85 -4.95
CA MET A 197 18.70 1.90 -3.49
C MET A 197 19.22 3.25 -2.99
N LYS A 198 20.30 3.79 -3.58
CA LYS A 198 21.01 4.95 -3.04
C LYS A 198 20.40 6.27 -3.49
N GLU A 199 20.08 6.39 -4.77
CA GLU A 199 19.57 7.64 -5.35
C GLU A 199 18.05 7.75 -5.21
N LYS A 200 17.34 6.64 -5.41
CA LYS A 200 15.88 6.59 -5.33
C LYS A 200 15.36 6.11 -3.98
N SER A 201 16.25 5.74 -3.06
CA SER A 201 15.90 5.30 -1.69
C SER A 201 14.89 4.15 -1.66
N LEU A 202 14.86 3.30 -2.69
CA LEU A 202 13.92 2.18 -2.77
C LEU A 202 14.42 1.01 -1.94
N TYR A 203 13.50 0.31 -1.30
CA TYR A 203 13.81 -0.92 -0.61
C TYR A 203 14.04 -2.05 -1.62
N ILE A 204 15.24 -2.62 -1.60
CA ILE A 204 15.58 -3.88 -2.28
C ILE A 204 16.11 -4.84 -1.22
N ALA A 205 15.71 -6.11 -1.28
CA ALA A 205 16.17 -7.12 -0.34
C ALA A 205 17.70 -7.27 -0.41
N GLU A 206 18.38 -7.26 0.74
CA GLU A 206 19.85 -7.36 0.81
C GLU A 206 20.36 -8.66 0.15
N SER A 207 19.58 -9.74 0.20
CA SER A 207 19.92 -11.00 -0.46
C SER A 207 19.98 -10.91 -1.98
N ILE A 208 19.28 -9.97 -2.61
CA ILE A 208 19.38 -9.70 -4.07
C ILE A 208 20.71 -9.03 -4.36
N LYS A 209 21.09 -8.05 -3.54
CA LYS A 209 22.35 -7.33 -3.68
C LYS A 209 23.56 -8.25 -3.48
N GLN A 210 23.52 -9.11 -2.46
CA GLN A 210 24.57 -10.10 -2.21
C GLN A 210 24.75 -11.06 -3.40
N GLU A 211 23.64 -11.57 -3.94
CA GLU A 211 23.67 -12.50 -5.07
C GLU A 211 24.22 -11.84 -6.36
N LEU A 212 23.86 -10.58 -6.64
CA LEU A 212 24.44 -9.83 -7.76
C LEU A 212 25.95 -9.65 -7.62
N GLN A 213 26.45 -9.40 -6.40
CA GLN A 213 27.88 -9.31 -6.12
C GLN A 213 28.59 -10.66 -6.30
N GLU A 214 27.95 -11.75 -5.89
CA GLU A 214 28.47 -13.11 -6.08
C GLU A 214 28.56 -13.48 -7.57
N PHE A 215 27.56 -13.12 -8.38
CA PHE A 215 27.60 -13.37 -9.83
C PHE A 215 28.77 -12.66 -10.54
N ARG A 216 29.16 -11.48 -10.07
CA ARG A 216 30.29 -10.74 -10.63
C ARG A 216 31.66 -11.37 -10.31
N ASN A 217 31.75 -12.07 -9.19
CA ASN A 217 33.00 -12.66 -8.70
C ASN A 217 33.25 -14.09 -9.24
N ASN A 218 32.31 -14.65 -9.99
CA ASN A 218 32.37 -15.97 -10.63
C ASN A 218 32.54 -15.83 -12.15
#